data_AF-A0A0S7WVM3-F1
#
_entry.id   AF-A0A0S7WVM3-F1
#
_cell.length_a   1.000
_cell.length_b   1.000
_cell.length_c   1.000
_cell.angle_alpha   90.00
_cell.angle_beta   90.00
_cell.angle_gamma   90.00
#
_symmetry.space_group_name_H-M   'P 1'
#
loop_
_entity.id
_entity.type
_entity.pdbx_description
1 polymer ?
#
loop_
_entity_poly.entity_id
_entity_poly.type
_entity_poly.pdbx_seq_one_letter_code
_entity_poly.pdbx_strand_id
1 'polypeptide(L)'
;MVGIAEEADRLRQKKGKFFKPIFPIQYRKMWKVRNKTLADLMNDYVKDPALQNILDSLSGYYGVLPSKLSGFYYAVATGGYLKNGSQYVNERSPDLSYALADVIDGSGGKILYETLVQNILVKNGAVQGVGISGGKVLPARAVVSNASALTTFKKMLPHEVLPADYLKKLNGYRPSLSTFIVWLGLNQELKGKIKGYSFYVGSGRGPEAEYQSFLKGEIDRGSFGVTVYDNVFEGYSPPGTLVLLFLCGYEPWRKVEADYRTGHKDAYYKEKQRWTEILICRADEKVVPALSSMIEVKEAATLLTNWRYTRNLEGAIYGFEQSMDNSFMKRIDNRTPYQRALPRQRLGKSRWWLCRGAQGRGADLPENDAGLGRVIR
;
A
#
# COMPACT_ATOMS: atom_id res chain seq x y z
N MET A 1 2.15 -2.23 -22.66
CA MET A 1 2.58 -1.83 -21.30
C MET A 1 4.10 -1.72 -21.17
N VAL A 2 4.87 -2.76 -21.53
CA VAL A 2 6.35 -2.75 -21.48
C VAL A 2 6.97 -1.48 -22.07
N GLY A 3 6.54 -1.07 -23.26
CA GLY A 3 7.05 0.17 -23.87
C GLY A 3 6.77 1.46 -23.10
N ILE A 4 5.69 1.52 -22.30
CA ILE A 4 5.41 2.66 -21.41
C ILE A 4 6.36 2.62 -20.21
N ALA A 5 6.59 1.43 -19.64
CA ALA A 5 7.56 1.23 -18.55
C ALA A 5 8.98 1.59 -18.97
N GLU A 6 9.42 1.24 -20.18
CA GLU A 6 10.73 1.63 -20.73
C GLU A 6 10.90 3.15 -20.85
N GLU A 7 9.87 3.86 -21.32
CA GLU A 7 9.87 5.31 -21.34
C GLU A 7 9.96 5.92 -19.94
N ALA A 8 9.24 5.35 -18.98
CA ALA A 8 9.31 5.76 -17.58
C ALA A 8 10.70 5.48 -16.97
N ASP A 9 11.33 4.34 -17.28
CA ASP A 9 12.70 4.01 -16.87
C ASP A 9 13.72 5.00 -17.45
N ARG A 10 13.59 5.36 -18.74
CA ARG A 10 14.45 6.37 -19.36
C ARG A 10 14.31 7.74 -18.69
N LEU A 11 13.09 8.14 -18.35
CA LEU A 11 12.85 9.37 -17.58
C LEU A 11 13.48 9.28 -16.18
N ARG A 12 13.41 8.11 -15.53
CA ARG A 12 14.03 7.84 -14.22
C ARG A 12 15.55 7.94 -14.27
N GLN A 13 16.18 7.33 -15.28
CA GLN A 13 17.63 7.39 -15.50
C GLN A 13 18.13 8.83 -15.69
N LYS A 14 17.31 9.69 -16.29
CA LYS A 14 17.58 11.13 -16.40
C LYS A 14 17.27 11.93 -15.13
N LYS A 15 17.03 11.28 -13.99
CA LYS A 15 16.62 11.90 -12.71
C LYS A 15 15.37 12.78 -12.85
N GLY A 16 14.44 12.39 -13.74
CA GLY A 16 13.25 13.17 -14.04
C GLY A 16 13.50 14.47 -14.81
N LYS A 17 14.71 14.69 -15.35
CA LYS A 17 15.02 15.85 -16.19
C LYS A 17 14.55 15.60 -17.63
N PHE A 18 13.77 16.52 -18.16
CA PHE A 18 13.30 16.51 -19.54
C PHE A 18 13.01 17.94 -20.02
N PHE A 19 13.02 18.13 -21.34
CA PHE A 19 12.60 19.39 -21.95
C PHE A 19 11.09 19.33 -22.22
N LYS A 20 10.30 20.16 -21.52
CA LYS A 20 8.83 20.09 -21.53
C LYS A 20 8.21 20.15 -22.94
N PRO A 21 8.62 21.06 -23.85
CA PRO A 21 7.99 21.19 -25.17
C PRO A 21 8.08 19.93 -26.03
N ILE A 22 9.15 19.15 -25.91
CA ILE A 22 9.36 17.94 -26.71
C ILE A 22 8.92 16.67 -25.99
N PHE A 23 8.36 16.74 -24.78
CA PHE A 23 7.92 15.56 -24.03
C PHE A 23 6.96 14.66 -24.84
N PRO A 24 5.97 15.19 -25.60
CA PRO A 24 5.11 14.37 -26.45
C PRO A 24 5.84 13.57 -27.53
N ILE A 25 7.02 14.04 -27.95
CA ILE A 25 7.86 13.43 -28.97
C ILE A 25 8.83 12.45 -28.31
N GLN A 26 9.51 12.87 -27.25
CA GLN A 26 10.51 12.10 -26.53
C GLN A 26 9.94 10.90 -25.76
N TYR A 27 8.74 11.05 -25.19
CA TYR A 27 8.03 10.05 -24.38
C TYR A 27 6.62 9.83 -24.94
N ARG A 28 6.56 9.45 -26.22
CA ARG A 28 5.31 9.35 -27.00
C ARG A 28 4.32 8.35 -26.40
N LYS A 29 4.78 7.19 -25.90
CA LYS A 29 3.89 6.17 -25.32
C LYS A 29 3.32 6.64 -23.98
N MET A 30 4.14 7.22 -23.11
CA MET A 30 3.69 7.84 -21.85
C MET A 30 2.70 8.97 -22.11
N TRP A 31 3.00 9.84 -23.09
CA TRP A 31 2.12 10.95 -23.44
C TRP A 31 0.76 10.45 -23.90
N LYS A 32 0.70 9.44 -24.79
CA LYS A 32 -0.57 8.89 -25.29
C LYS A 32 -1.49 8.32 -24.21
N VAL A 33 -0.93 7.75 -23.14
CA VAL A 33 -1.71 7.10 -22.07
C VAL A 33 -2.05 8.04 -20.89
N ARG A 34 -1.46 9.25 -20.82
CA ARG A 34 -1.50 10.13 -19.64
C ARG A 34 -2.91 10.47 -19.10
N ASN A 35 -3.91 10.51 -19.99
CA ASN A 35 -5.29 10.86 -19.69
C ASN A 35 -6.26 9.68 -19.89
N LYS A 36 -5.74 8.47 -20.03
CA LYS A 36 -6.54 7.26 -20.25
C LYS A 36 -6.71 6.48 -18.96
N THR A 37 -7.91 5.97 -18.75
CA THR A 37 -8.16 4.92 -17.75
C THR A 37 -7.54 3.60 -18.22
N LEU A 38 -7.49 2.59 -17.34
CA LEU A 38 -7.08 1.25 -17.74
C LEU A 38 -8.08 0.67 -18.76
N ALA A 39 -9.38 0.89 -18.55
CA ALA A 39 -10.40 0.47 -19.51
C ALA A 39 -10.21 1.11 -20.89
N ASP A 40 -9.93 2.42 -20.96
CA ASP A 40 -9.63 3.09 -22.24
C ASP A 40 -8.38 2.49 -22.91
N LEU A 41 -7.34 2.23 -22.11
CA LEU A 41 -6.12 1.61 -22.61
C LEU A 41 -6.38 0.20 -23.13
N MET A 42 -7.21 -0.60 -22.47
CA MET A 42 -7.56 -1.94 -22.94
C MET A 42 -8.38 -1.90 -24.23
N ASN A 43 -9.39 -1.04 -24.28
CA ASN A 43 -10.27 -0.89 -25.43
C ASN A 43 -9.54 -0.48 -26.72
N ASP A 44 -8.41 0.22 -26.61
CA ASP A 44 -7.56 0.55 -27.76
C ASP A 44 -6.95 -0.70 -28.43
N TYR A 45 -6.59 -1.74 -27.67
CA TYR A 45 -5.74 -2.85 -28.14
C TYR A 45 -6.41 -4.23 -28.08
N VAL A 46 -7.40 -4.42 -27.20
CA VAL A 46 -8.02 -5.71 -26.92
C VAL A 46 -9.53 -5.55 -27.05
N LYS A 47 -10.17 -6.38 -27.87
CA LYS A 47 -11.62 -6.32 -28.14
C LYS A 47 -12.42 -7.42 -27.43
N ASP A 48 -11.79 -8.56 -27.15
CA ASP A 48 -12.42 -9.66 -26.43
C ASP A 48 -12.55 -9.30 -24.93
N PRO A 49 -13.78 -9.21 -24.38
CA PRO A 49 -14.00 -8.88 -22.97
C PRO A 49 -13.40 -9.91 -22.00
N ALA A 50 -13.35 -11.19 -22.37
CA ALA A 50 -12.75 -12.23 -21.54
C ALA A 50 -11.23 -12.02 -21.41
N LEU A 51 -10.57 -11.67 -22.52
CA LEU A 51 -9.15 -11.35 -22.51
C LEU A 51 -8.85 -10.04 -21.76
N GLN A 52 -9.72 -9.03 -21.88
CA GLN A 52 -9.60 -7.80 -21.08
C GLN A 52 -9.64 -8.12 -19.57
N ASN A 53 -10.58 -8.95 -19.13
CA ASN A 53 -10.70 -9.34 -17.72
C ASN A 53 -9.43 -10.04 -17.19
N ILE A 54 -8.80 -10.88 -18.01
CA ILE A 54 -7.52 -11.53 -17.65
C ILE A 54 -6.40 -10.49 -17.53
N LEU A 55 -6.28 -9.60 -18.52
CA LEU A 55 -5.20 -8.59 -18.57
C LEU A 55 -5.36 -7.49 -17.52
N ASP A 56 -6.58 -7.21 -17.07
CA ASP A 56 -6.90 -6.25 -16.02
C ASP A 56 -6.97 -6.87 -14.62
N SER A 57 -6.76 -8.19 -14.48
CA SER A 57 -6.83 -8.90 -13.20
C SER A 57 -5.91 -8.31 -12.12
N LEU A 58 -4.74 -7.76 -12.51
CA LEU A 58 -3.82 -7.11 -11.58
C LEU A 58 -4.33 -5.74 -11.07
N SER A 59 -5.47 -5.23 -11.55
CA SER A 59 -6.10 -4.00 -11.03
C SER A 59 -6.45 -4.13 -9.53
N GLY A 60 -6.62 -5.36 -9.03
CA GLY A 60 -6.77 -5.66 -7.61
C GLY A 60 -5.60 -5.17 -6.73
N TYR A 61 -4.38 -5.09 -7.27
CA TYR A 61 -3.21 -4.51 -6.58
C TYR A 61 -3.31 -2.99 -6.37
N TYR A 62 -4.31 -2.34 -6.96
CA TYR A 62 -4.60 -0.92 -6.80
C TYR A 62 -5.90 -0.68 -6.03
N GLY A 63 -6.77 -1.68 -5.97
CA GLY A 63 -8.09 -1.59 -5.35
C GLY A 63 -9.01 -0.58 -6.04
N VAL A 64 -8.89 -0.44 -7.37
CA VAL A 64 -9.69 0.50 -8.17
C VAL A 64 -10.15 -0.18 -9.46
N LEU A 65 -11.38 0.13 -9.89
CA LEU A 65 -11.94 -0.31 -11.16
C LEU A 65 -11.08 0.08 -12.37
N PRO A 66 -10.99 -0.75 -13.43
CA PRO A 66 -10.31 -0.38 -14.67
C PRO A 66 -10.81 0.93 -15.29
N SER A 67 -12.10 1.23 -15.16
CA SER A 67 -12.73 2.47 -15.64
C SER A 67 -12.35 3.74 -14.84
N LYS A 68 -11.67 3.60 -13.70
CA LYS A 68 -11.24 4.70 -12.84
C LYS A 68 -9.73 4.71 -12.59
N LEU A 69 -9.08 3.57 -12.75
CA LEU A 69 -7.65 3.39 -12.57
C LEU A 69 -6.88 4.06 -13.71
N SER A 70 -5.79 4.75 -13.36
CA SER A 70 -4.90 5.34 -14.36
C SER A 70 -4.22 4.27 -15.21
N GLY A 71 -4.47 4.28 -16.52
CA GLY A 71 -3.83 3.36 -17.47
C GLY A 71 -2.32 3.57 -17.52
N PHE A 72 -1.84 4.80 -17.30
CA PHE A 72 -0.42 5.09 -17.16
C PHE A 72 0.18 4.37 -15.93
N TYR A 73 -0.45 4.54 -14.78
CA TYR A 73 0.05 3.99 -13.52
C TYR A 73 0.12 2.46 -13.56
N TYR A 74 -0.96 1.84 -14.06
CA TYR A 74 -1.02 0.40 -14.28
C TYR A 74 0.05 -0.07 -15.27
N ALA A 75 0.15 0.57 -16.45
CA ALA A 75 1.06 0.14 -17.50
C ALA A 75 2.55 0.22 -17.11
N VAL A 76 2.95 1.21 -16.30
CA VAL A 76 4.33 1.32 -15.81
C VAL A 76 4.67 0.15 -14.89
N ALA A 77 3.82 -0.13 -13.90
CA ALA A 77 4.08 -1.18 -12.93
C ALA A 77 3.98 -2.58 -13.56
N THR A 78 2.89 -2.86 -14.29
CA THR A 78 2.70 -4.13 -14.99
C THR A 78 3.76 -4.33 -16.07
N GLY A 79 4.13 -3.28 -16.80
CA GLY A 79 5.23 -3.35 -17.77
C GLY A 79 6.58 -3.65 -17.11
N GLY A 80 6.85 -3.08 -15.93
CA GLY A 80 8.04 -3.40 -15.14
C GLY A 80 8.04 -4.84 -14.63
N TYR A 81 6.89 -5.34 -14.18
CA TYR A 81 6.70 -6.73 -13.78
C TYR A 81 6.96 -7.70 -14.94
N LEU A 82 6.34 -7.45 -16.10
CA LEU A 82 6.52 -8.29 -17.30
C LEU A 82 7.96 -8.30 -17.81
N LYS A 83 8.69 -7.20 -17.61
CA LYS A 83 10.08 -7.05 -18.06
C LYS A 83 11.07 -7.71 -17.11
N ASN A 84 10.88 -7.57 -15.80
CA ASN A 84 11.88 -7.94 -14.80
C ASN A 84 11.47 -9.17 -13.95
N GLY A 85 10.25 -9.67 -14.11
CA GLY A 85 9.69 -10.73 -13.29
C GLY A 85 9.31 -10.30 -11.87
N SER A 86 8.96 -11.28 -11.05
CA SER A 86 8.83 -11.16 -9.59
C SER A 86 10.02 -11.77 -8.87
N GLN A 87 10.23 -11.32 -7.64
CA GLN A 87 11.25 -11.81 -6.72
C GLN A 87 10.59 -12.07 -5.36
N TYR A 88 11.12 -13.03 -4.62
CA TYR A 88 10.73 -13.31 -3.24
C TYR A 88 11.90 -13.00 -2.31
N VAL A 89 11.63 -12.46 -1.12
CA VAL A 89 12.65 -12.24 -0.08
C VAL A 89 12.90 -13.57 0.59
N ASN A 90 14.13 -14.10 0.50
CA ASN A 90 14.49 -15.36 1.15
C ASN A 90 14.15 -15.33 2.65
N GLU A 91 13.75 -16.49 3.16
CA GLU A 91 13.01 -16.67 4.41
C GLU A 91 11.56 -16.18 4.28
N ARG A 92 11.21 -14.99 4.76
CA ARG A 92 9.84 -14.45 4.73
C ARG A 92 9.83 -12.93 4.57
N SER A 93 8.65 -12.36 4.33
CA SER A 93 8.48 -10.91 4.17
C SER A 93 8.90 -10.05 5.37
N PRO A 94 8.80 -10.48 6.65
CA PRO A 94 9.30 -9.71 7.78
C PRO A 94 10.82 -9.52 7.79
N ASP A 95 11.58 -10.44 7.19
CA ASP A 95 13.05 -10.42 7.24
C ASP A 95 13.65 -9.21 6.54
N LEU A 96 12.98 -8.68 5.51
CA LEU A 96 13.36 -7.40 4.93
C LEU A 96 13.21 -6.25 5.95
N SER A 97 12.17 -6.29 6.79
CA SER A 97 11.97 -5.25 7.80
C SER A 97 12.98 -5.38 8.95
N TYR A 98 13.32 -6.60 9.36
CA TYR A 98 14.35 -6.85 10.36
C TYR A 98 15.74 -6.44 9.86
N ALA A 99 16.11 -6.80 8.62
CA ALA A 99 17.36 -6.37 8.03
C ALA A 99 17.51 -4.83 7.98
N LEU A 100 16.42 -4.12 7.67
CA LEU A 100 16.41 -2.65 7.72
C LEU A 100 16.53 -2.10 9.16
N ALA A 101 15.93 -2.78 10.14
CA ALA A 101 16.06 -2.44 11.55
C ALA A 101 17.50 -2.64 12.05
N ASP A 102 18.12 -3.75 11.69
CA ASP A 102 19.51 -4.08 12.05
C ASP A 102 20.49 -3.04 11.51
N VAL A 103 20.28 -2.56 10.27
CA VAL A 103 21.10 -1.47 9.71
C VAL A 103 20.95 -0.18 10.52
N ILE A 104 19.74 0.13 11.00
CA ILE A 104 19.51 1.33 11.83
C ILE A 104 20.24 1.19 13.17
N ASP A 105 20.05 0.07 13.87
CA ASP A 105 20.66 -0.15 15.19
C ASP A 105 22.20 -0.28 15.09
N GLY A 106 22.70 -1.03 14.10
CA GLY A 106 24.13 -1.18 13.83
C GLY A 106 24.83 0.12 13.43
N SER A 107 24.09 1.09 12.88
CA SER A 107 24.60 2.43 12.57
C SER A 107 24.47 3.42 13.75
N GLY A 108 24.13 2.94 14.96
CA GLY A 108 23.97 3.76 16.16
C GLY A 108 22.61 4.48 16.26
N GLY A 109 21.65 4.12 15.40
CA GLY A 109 20.26 4.50 15.52
C GLY A 109 19.59 3.87 16.75
N LYS A 110 18.34 4.25 17.00
CA LYS A 110 17.52 3.68 18.07
C LYS A 110 16.11 3.48 17.54
N ILE A 111 15.56 2.29 17.76
CA ILE A 111 14.18 1.96 17.47
C ILE A 111 13.40 1.89 18.79
N LEU A 112 12.41 2.78 18.93
CA LEU A 112 11.56 2.83 20.12
C LEU A 112 10.19 2.20 19.81
N TYR A 113 10.02 0.95 20.24
CA TYR A 113 8.73 0.27 20.13
C TYR A 113 7.72 0.82 21.14
N GLU A 114 6.44 0.54 20.87
CA GLU A 114 5.32 0.92 21.76
C GLU A 114 5.26 2.42 22.12
N THR A 115 5.92 3.26 21.32
CA THR A 115 6.06 4.70 21.57
C THR A 115 5.22 5.47 20.56
N LEU A 116 3.98 5.77 20.93
CA LEU A 116 3.06 6.47 20.03
C LEU A 116 3.43 7.95 19.92
N VAL A 117 3.80 8.40 18.72
CA VAL A 117 3.92 9.84 18.44
C VAL A 117 2.53 10.46 18.30
N GLN A 118 2.23 11.45 19.14
CA GLN A 118 0.92 12.14 19.17
C GLN A 118 0.93 13.41 18.34
N ASN A 119 2.02 14.18 18.38
CA ASN A 119 2.14 15.44 17.65
C ASN A 119 3.59 15.73 17.24
N ILE A 120 3.72 16.61 16.25
CA ILE A 120 4.99 17.14 15.80
C ILE A 120 5.06 18.59 16.26
N LEU A 121 6.08 18.89 17.05
CA LEU A 121 6.25 20.19 17.67
C LEU A 121 6.96 21.15 16.71
N VAL A 122 6.34 22.30 16.50
CA VAL A 122 6.82 23.33 15.59
C VAL A 122 6.83 24.67 16.30
N LYS A 123 7.94 25.40 16.20
CA LYS A 123 8.10 26.76 16.71
C LYS A 123 8.80 27.62 15.66
N ASN A 124 8.27 28.82 15.39
CA ASN A 124 8.83 29.79 14.43
C ASN A 124 9.16 29.17 13.05
N GLY A 125 8.28 28.30 12.53
CA GLY A 125 8.53 27.67 11.24
C GLY A 125 9.63 26.59 11.24
N ALA A 126 10.01 26.06 12.40
CA ALA A 126 10.98 24.98 12.54
C ALA A 126 10.52 23.87 13.50
N VAL A 127 10.87 22.62 13.16
CA VAL A 127 10.69 21.45 14.05
C VAL A 127 11.48 21.64 15.33
N GLN A 128 10.86 21.29 16.45
CA GLN A 128 11.52 21.19 17.75
C GLN A 128 11.64 19.73 18.21
N GLY A 129 10.77 18.85 17.71
CA GLY A 129 10.75 17.45 18.09
C GLY A 129 9.39 16.82 17.86
N VAL A 130 9.15 15.73 18.55
CA VAL A 130 7.87 15.02 18.56
C VAL A 130 7.39 14.80 19.99
N GLY A 131 6.10 15.03 20.22
CA GLY A 131 5.43 14.66 21.47
C GLY A 131 4.98 13.21 21.38
N ILE A 132 5.31 12.41 22.41
CA ILE A 132 4.97 10.99 22.48
C ILE A 132 3.95 10.73 23.59
N SER A 133 3.28 9.57 23.53
CA SER A 133 2.40 9.09 24.58
C SER A 133 3.09 9.12 25.94
N GLY A 134 2.36 9.59 26.96
CA GLY A 134 2.92 9.84 28.30
C GLY A 134 3.48 11.25 28.48
N GLY A 135 3.30 12.15 27.50
CA GLY A 135 3.60 13.59 27.65
C GLY A 135 5.08 13.97 27.49
N LYS A 136 5.95 13.00 27.21
CA LYS A 136 7.38 13.25 26.95
C LYS A 136 7.58 13.85 25.56
N VAL A 137 8.68 14.59 25.40
CA VAL A 137 9.11 15.17 24.14
C VAL A 137 10.45 14.60 23.73
N LEU A 138 10.54 14.13 22.49
CA LEU A 138 11.80 13.74 21.86
C LEU A 138 12.28 14.89 20.96
N PRO A 139 13.35 15.61 21.33
CA PRO A 139 13.84 16.72 20.52
C PRO A 139 14.44 16.23 19.20
N ALA A 140 14.13 16.92 18.11
CA ALA A 140 14.63 16.55 16.78
C ALA A 140 14.83 17.78 15.89
N ARG A 141 15.89 17.75 15.07
CA ARG A 141 16.19 18.80 14.09
C ARG A 141 15.41 18.63 12.78
N ALA A 142 14.95 17.41 12.52
CA ALA A 142 14.16 17.02 11.39
C ALA A 142 13.27 15.84 11.80
N VAL A 143 12.10 15.75 11.17
CA VAL A 143 11.17 14.62 11.36
C VAL A 143 10.86 14.05 9.99
N VAL A 144 10.94 12.74 9.85
CA VAL A 144 10.50 12.00 8.67
C VAL A 144 9.27 11.21 9.07
N SER A 145 8.09 11.61 8.60
CA SER A 145 6.87 10.88 8.94
C SER A 145 6.64 9.75 7.95
N ASN A 146 6.48 8.54 8.47
CA ASN A 146 5.96 7.38 7.74
C ASN A 146 4.49 7.09 8.10
N ALA A 147 3.87 7.91 8.94
CA ALA A 147 2.42 7.83 9.18
C ALA A 147 1.65 8.29 7.94
N SER A 148 0.38 7.88 7.83
CA SER A 148 -0.48 8.34 6.73
C SER A 148 -0.50 9.86 6.61
N ALA A 149 -0.59 10.38 5.38
CA ALA A 149 -0.60 11.82 5.13
C ALA A 149 -1.71 12.53 5.92
N LEU A 150 -2.89 11.91 6.02
CA LEU A 150 -3.99 12.44 6.85
C LEU A 150 -3.62 12.52 8.32
N THR A 151 -2.98 11.49 8.88
CA THR A 151 -2.57 11.50 10.29
C THR A 151 -1.50 12.57 10.52
N THR A 152 -0.49 12.62 9.67
CA THR A 152 0.60 13.59 9.77
C THR A 152 0.08 15.03 9.67
N PHE A 153 -0.68 15.35 8.63
CA PHE A 153 -1.06 16.74 8.32
C PHE A 153 -2.33 17.23 9.03
N LYS A 154 -3.24 16.33 9.43
CA LYS A 154 -4.49 16.74 10.11
C LYS A 154 -4.48 16.49 11.61
N LYS A 155 -3.64 15.59 12.12
CA LYS A 155 -3.65 15.22 13.54
C LYS A 155 -2.36 15.58 14.26
N MET A 156 -1.21 15.35 13.63
CA MET A 156 0.09 15.52 14.30
C MET A 156 0.67 16.93 14.14
N LEU A 157 0.44 17.58 13.00
CA LEU A 157 0.90 18.96 12.78
C LEU A 157 -0.15 19.97 13.24
N PRO A 158 0.28 21.14 13.77
CA PRO A 158 -0.64 22.23 14.04
C PRO A 158 -1.29 22.73 12.75
N HIS A 159 -2.59 23.04 12.81
CA HIS A 159 -3.39 23.38 11.63
C HIS A 159 -2.92 24.67 10.95
N GLU A 160 -2.34 25.61 11.70
CA GLU A 160 -1.90 26.92 11.18
C GLU A 160 -0.67 26.81 10.28
N VAL A 161 -0.03 25.65 10.25
CA VAL A 161 1.27 25.43 9.58
C VAL A 161 1.10 25.10 8.09
N LEU A 162 -0.11 24.72 7.66
CA LEU A 162 -0.37 24.24 6.30
C LEU A 162 -1.25 25.23 5.53
N PRO A 163 -0.96 25.47 4.23
CA PRO A 163 -1.84 26.26 3.38
C PRO A 163 -3.23 25.63 3.27
N ALA A 164 -4.28 26.47 3.29
CA ALA A 164 -5.67 26.03 3.21
C ALA A 164 -5.96 25.17 1.96
N ASP A 165 -5.39 25.55 0.80
CA ASP A 165 -5.56 24.79 -0.45
C ASP A 165 -4.93 23.39 -0.40
N TYR A 166 -3.82 23.24 0.33
CA TYR A 166 -3.20 21.93 0.52
C TYR A 166 -4.11 21.02 1.36
N LEU A 167 -4.68 21.55 2.44
CA LEU A 167 -5.65 20.83 3.27
C LEU A 167 -6.93 20.50 2.49
N LYS A 168 -7.44 21.44 1.69
CA LYS A 168 -8.59 21.21 0.81
C LYS A 168 -8.33 20.08 -0.18
N LYS A 169 -7.17 20.08 -0.84
CA LYS A 169 -6.75 19.00 -1.75
C LYS A 169 -6.62 17.66 -1.01
N LEU A 170 -6.01 17.65 0.17
CA LEU A 170 -5.84 16.46 0.99
C LEU A 170 -7.19 15.86 1.42
N ASN A 171 -8.17 16.71 1.76
CA ASN A 171 -9.53 16.29 2.11
C ASN A 171 -10.34 15.75 0.92
N GLY A 172 -9.93 16.07 -0.31
CA GLY A 172 -10.55 15.51 -1.51
C GLY A 172 -10.16 14.07 -1.80
N TYR A 173 -9.11 13.54 -1.17
CA TYR A 173 -8.69 12.16 -1.37
C TYR A 173 -9.52 11.18 -0.57
N ARG A 174 -9.82 10.04 -1.20
CA ARG A 174 -10.52 8.92 -0.59
C ARG A 174 -9.53 7.83 -0.18
N PRO A 175 -9.71 7.17 0.97
CA PRO A 175 -8.97 5.96 1.30
C PRO A 175 -9.14 4.89 0.23
N SER A 176 -8.12 4.05 0.03
CA SER A 176 -8.24 2.86 -0.81
C SER A 176 -9.06 1.78 -0.11
N LEU A 177 -9.35 0.70 -0.83
CA LEU A 177 -9.79 -0.55 -0.19
C LEU A 177 -8.80 -1.04 0.87
N SER A 178 -9.32 -1.90 1.75
CA SER A 178 -8.58 -2.69 2.73
C SER A 178 -8.65 -4.18 2.37
N THR A 179 -8.27 -5.04 3.31
CA THR A 179 -8.27 -6.50 3.16
C THR A 179 -8.96 -7.19 4.32
N PHE A 180 -9.50 -8.36 4.00
CA PHE A 180 -9.74 -9.45 4.92
C PHE A 180 -8.82 -10.61 4.53
N ILE A 181 -7.96 -11.05 5.44
CA ILE A 181 -6.94 -12.09 5.17
C ILE A 181 -7.18 -13.24 6.13
N VAL A 182 -7.12 -14.47 5.63
CA VAL A 182 -7.12 -15.69 6.42
C VAL A 182 -5.81 -16.42 6.18
N TRP A 183 -5.08 -16.72 7.25
CA TRP A 183 -3.91 -17.57 7.23
C TRP A 183 -4.29 -18.94 7.79
N LEU A 184 -3.94 -19.99 7.06
CA LEU A 184 -4.19 -21.37 7.44
C LEU A 184 -2.86 -22.09 7.58
N GLY A 185 -2.62 -22.70 8.75
CA GLY A 185 -1.63 -23.75 8.92
C GLY A 185 -2.32 -25.10 8.75
N LEU A 186 -1.72 -25.96 7.94
CA LEU A 186 -2.29 -27.22 7.51
C LEU A 186 -1.50 -28.39 8.06
N ASN A 187 -2.13 -29.57 8.20
CA ASN A 187 -1.47 -30.82 8.54
C ASN A 187 -0.86 -31.56 7.32
N GLN A 188 -0.93 -30.97 6.13
CA GLN A 188 -0.47 -31.56 4.88
C GLN A 188 0.14 -30.51 3.94
N GLU A 189 1.12 -30.94 3.15
CA GLU A 189 1.75 -30.11 2.13
C GLU A 189 0.84 -29.96 0.89
N LEU A 190 0.78 -28.73 0.35
CA LEU A 190 0.05 -28.40 -0.89
C LEU A 190 0.95 -28.25 -2.11
N LYS A 191 2.28 -28.29 -1.92
CA LYS A 191 3.28 -28.13 -2.98
C LYS A 191 3.02 -29.11 -4.13
N GLY A 192 3.00 -28.59 -5.35
CA GLY A 192 2.73 -29.38 -6.56
C GLY A 192 1.28 -29.86 -6.74
N LYS A 193 0.45 -29.87 -5.69
CA LYS A 193 -0.99 -30.18 -5.79
C LYS A 193 -1.78 -29.02 -6.40
N ILE A 194 -1.34 -27.79 -6.13
CA ILE A 194 -1.90 -26.56 -6.69
C ILE A 194 -0.83 -25.88 -7.53
N LYS A 195 -1.17 -25.56 -8.78
CA LYS A 195 -0.25 -24.85 -9.67
C LYS A 195 -0.21 -23.36 -9.32
N GLY A 196 1.00 -22.82 -9.26
CA GLY A 196 1.24 -21.39 -9.07
C GLY A 196 1.44 -21.00 -7.60
N TYR A 197 2.18 -19.93 -7.41
CA TYR A 197 2.47 -19.35 -6.10
C TYR A 197 1.32 -18.48 -5.58
N SER A 198 0.78 -17.62 -6.44
CA SER A 198 -0.31 -16.70 -6.11
C SER A 198 -1.22 -16.50 -7.31
N PHE A 199 -2.53 -16.61 -7.10
CA PHE A 199 -3.54 -16.44 -8.14
C PHE A 199 -4.86 -15.94 -7.54
N TYR A 200 -5.80 -15.56 -8.40
CA TYR A 200 -7.13 -15.13 -8.00
C TYR A 200 -8.17 -16.14 -8.46
N VAL A 201 -9.12 -16.43 -7.58
CA VAL A 201 -10.36 -17.12 -7.93
C VAL A 201 -11.36 -16.04 -8.34
N GLY A 202 -11.55 -15.89 -9.65
CA GLY A 202 -12.47 -14.91 -10.23
C GLY A 202 -13.93 -15.19 -9.85
N SER A 203 -14.74 -14.13 -9.76
CA SER A 203 -16.19 -14.30 -9.55
C SER A 203 -16.95 -14.66 -10.83
N GLY A 204 -16.34 -14.42 -12.00
CA GLY A 204 -16.97 -14.55 -13.31
C GLY A 204 -17.95 -13.43 -13.67
N ARG A 205 -18.13 -12.42 -12.80
CA ARG A 205 -19.13 -11.34 -12.98
C ARG A 205 -18.57 -10.05 -13.57
N GLY A 206 -17.27 -10.03 -13.87
CA GLY A 206 -16.57 -8.86 -14.39
C GLY A 206 -16.18 -7.84 -13.31
N PRO A 207 -15.32 -6.87 -13.67
CA PRO A 207 -14.64 -5.99 -12.71
C PRO A 207 -15.60 -5.06 -11.94
N GLU A 208 -16.67 -4.58 -12.58
CA GLU A 208 -17.65 -3.70 -11.91
C GLU A 208 -18.36 -4.43 -10.77
N ALA A 209 -18.91 -5.62 -11.05
CA ALA A 209 -19.58 -6.41 -10.03
C ALA A 209 -18.62 -6.83 -8.90
N GLU A 210 -17.37 -7.16 -9.22
CA GLU A 210 -16.36 -7.49 -8.21
C GLU A 210 -16.07 -6.32 -7.27
N TYR A 211 -15.86 -5.13 -7.83
CA TYR A 211 -15.63 -3.94 -7.02
C TYR A 211 -16.81 -3.61 -6.10
N GLN A 212 -18.05 -3.73 -6.60
CA GLN A 212 -19.24 -3.55 -5.77
C GLN A 212 -19.33 -4.59 -4.65
N SER A 213 -18.98 -5.84 -4.94
CA SER A 213 -18.91 -6.88 -3.91
C SER A 213 -17.86 -6.57 -2.84
N PHE A 214 -16.69 -6.02 -3.21
CA PHE A 214 -15.70 -5.58 -2.23
C PHE A 214 -16.24 -4.46 -1.34
N LEU A 215 -16.87 -3.44 -1.92
CA LEU A 215 -17.43 -2.32 -1.17
C LEU A 215 -18.52 -2.76 -0.17
N LYS A 216 -19.37 -3.69 -0.59
CA LYS A 216 -20.50 -4.21 0.21
C LYS A 216 -20.11 -5.34 1.16
N GLY A 217 -18.90 -5.91 1.00
CA GLY A 217 -18.47 -7.07 1.79
C GLY A 217 -19.20 -8.36 1.43
N GLU A 218 -19.53 -8.55 0.15
CA GLU A 218 -20.15 -9.79 -0.37
C GLU A 218 -19.09 -10.90 -0.52
N ILE A 219 -18.53 -11.33 0.62
CA ILE A 219 -17.43 -12.29 0.70
C ILE A 219 -17.78 -13.68 0.13
N ASP A 220 -19.07 -14.01 0.02
CA ASP A 220 -19.59 -15.23 -0.59
C ASP A 220 -19.51 -15.20 -2.13
N ARG A 221 -19.44 -14.01 -2.75
CA ARG A 221 -19.56 -13.84 -4.22
C ARG A 221 -18.38 -13.14 -4.87
N GLY A 222 -17.69 -12.25 -4.16
CA GLY A 222 -16.54 -11.52 -4.73
C GLY A 222 -15.34 -12.42 -5.01
N SER A 223 -14.42 -11.97 -5.85
CA SER A 223 -13.18 -12.71 -6.09
C SER A 223 -12.28 -12.71 -4.85
N PHE A 224 -11.40 -13.70 -4.73
CA PHE A 224 -10.41 -13.77 -3.65
C PHE A 224 -9.08 -14.28 -4.17
N GLY A 225 -8.00 -13.79 -3.57
CA GLY A 225 -6.64 -14.25 -3.82
C GLY A 225 -6.33 -15.48 -2.99
N VAL A 226 -5.50 -16.34 -3.56
CA VAL A 226 -4.92 -17.51 -2.91
C VAL A 226 -3.41 -17.43 -3.07
N THR A 227 -2.69 -17.67 -1.98
CA THR A 227 -1.23 -17.77 -1.98
C THR A 227 -0.79 -19.06 -1.31
N VAL A 228 0.00 -19.85 -2.04
CA VAL A 228 0.59 -21.12 -1.61
C VAL A 228 2.09 -20.90 -1.49
N TYR A 229 2.55 -20.44 -0.32
CA TYR A 229 3.96 -20.08 -0.14
C TYR A 229 4.91 -21.28 -0.24
N ASP A 230 4.43 -22.49 0.04
CA ASP A 230 5.21 -23.73 -0.10
C ASP A 230 5.64 -24.01 -1.55
N ASN A 231 5.02 -23.34 -2.54
CA ASN A 231 5.45 -23.39 -3.93
C ASN A 231 6.64 -22.46 -4.24
N VAL A 232 7.10 -21.60 -3.32
CA VAL A 232 8.25 -20.70 -3.56
C VAL A 232 9.56 -21.46 -3.41
N PHE A 233 9.75 -22.15 -2.29
CA PHE A 233 10.91 -22.96 -1.98
C PHE A 233 10.56 -24.04 -0.96
N GLU A 234 11.39 -25.08 -0.89
CA GLU A 234 11.19 -26.21 0.02
C GLU A 234 11.40 -25.82 1.49
N GLY A 235 10.53 -26.30 2.37
CA GLY A 235 10.63 -26.01 3.81
C GLY A 235 10.09 -24.63 4.21
N TYR A 236 9.30 -23.96 3.36
CA TYR A 236 8.68 -22.68 3.71
C TYR A 236 7.85 -22.76 5.00
N SER A 237 7.04 -23.81 5.14
CA SER A 237 6.25 -24.09 6.33
C SER A 237 6.12 -25.59 6.60
N PRO A 238 6.13 -26.03 7.87
CA PRO A 238 5.81 -27.39 8.23
C PRO A 238 4.31 -27.53 8.59
N PRO A 239 3.61 -28.58 8.13
CA PRO A 239 3.78 -29.28 6.85
C PRO A 239 3.17 -28.53 5.64
N GLY A 240 2.38 -27.46 5.85
CA GLY A 240 1.89 -26.62 4.76
C GLY A 240 1.11 -25.39 5.22
N THR A 241 1.01 -24.39 4.35
CA THR A 241 0.25 -23.16 4.60
C THR A 241 -0.56 -22.71 3.38
N LEU A 242 -1.67 -22.03 3.67
CA LEU A 242 -2.49 -21.38 2.65
C LEU A 242 -2.93 -20.00 3.14
N VAL A 243 -2.82 -19.00 2.28
CA VAL A 243 -3.33 -17.65 2.57
C VAL A 243 -4.45 -17.32 1.61
N LEU A 244 -5.58 -16.90 2.17
CA LEU A 244 -6.76 -16.43 1.44
C LEU A 244 -6.90 -14.93 1.67
N LEU A 245 -7.08 -14.15 0.60
CA LEU A 245 -7.20 -12.70 0.68
C LEU A 245 -8.44 -12.21 -0.07
N PHE A 246 -9.29 -11.47 0.63
CA PHE A 246 -10.43 -10.77 0.06
C PHE A 246 -10.22 -9.26 0.17
N LEU A 247 -10.37 -8.53 -0.93
CA LEU A 247 -10.39 -7.06 -0.88
C LEU A 247 -11.72 -6.59 -0.32
N CYS A 248 -11.70 -5.60 0.56
CA CYS A 248 -12.88 -5.18 1.30
C CYS A 248 -12.94 -3.66 1.43
N GLY A 249 -14.13 -3.10 1.24
CA GLY A 249 -14.45 -1.73 1.59
C GLY A 249 -14.62 -1.56 3.11
N TYR A 250 -14.69 -0.30 3.54
CA TYR A 250 -14.81 0.04 4.96
C TYR A 250 -16.18 -0.29 5.57
N GLU A 251 -17.24 -0.04 4.80
CA GLU A 251 -18.62 0.00 5.31
C GLU A 251 -19.07 -1.27 6.08
N PRO A 252 -18.75 -2.51 5.66
CA PRO A 252 -19.18 -3.72 6.37
C PRO A 252 -18.71 -3.80 7.83
N TRP A 253 -17.58 -3.15 8.15
CA TRP A 253 -16.96 -3.19 9.47
C TRP A 253 -17.25 -1.95 10.32
N ARG A 254 -17.86 -0.91 9.73
CA ARG A 254 -18.18 0.34 10.40
C ARG A 254 -19.05 0.14 11.64
N LYS A 255 -20.02 -0.77 11.56
CA LYS A 255 -20.97 -1.09 12.64
C LYS A 255 -20.32 -1.65 13.91
N VAL A 256 -19.14 -2.26 13.80
CA VAL A 256 -18.40 -2.82 14.97
C VAL A 256 -17.19 -1.98 15.36
N GLU A 257 -16.90 -0.87 14.67
CA GLU A 257 -15.67 -0.11 14.89
C GLU A 257 -15.63 0.56 16.27
N ALA A 258 -16.73 1.19 16.70
CA ALA A 258 -16.78 1.92 17.96
C ALA A 258 -16.48 0.99 19.16
N ASP A 259 -17.15 -0.16 19.19
CA ASP A 259 -16.96 -1.19 20.21
C ASP A 259 -15.55 -1.77 20.14
N TYR A 260 -15.05 -2.07 18.93
CA TYR A 260 -13.69 -2.56 18.73
C TYR A 260 -12.63 -1.62 19.33
N ARG A 261 -12.81 -0.30 19.17
CA ARG A 261 -11.89 0.73 19.67
C ARG A 261 -11.93 0.88 21.18
N THR A 262 -13.06 0.59 21.82
CA THR A 262 -13.22 0.64 23.29
C THR A 262 -12.88 -0.69 23.97
N GLY A 263 -12.61 -1.74 23.20
CA GLY A 263 -12.22 -3.05 23.73
C GLY A 263 -13.34 -4.09 23.74
N HIS A 264 -14.59 -3.69 23.50
CA HIS A 264 -15.74 -4.57 23.39
C HIS A 264 -15.74 -5.26 22.01
N LYS A 265 -15.24 -6.49 21.92
CA LYS A 265 -14.90 -7.13 20.63
C LYS A 265 -15.76 -8.33 20.25
N ASP A 266 -16.80 -8.65 21.00
CA ASP A 266 -17.59 -9.88 20.76
C ASP A 266 -18.28 -9.86 19.39
N ALA A 267 -18.94 -8.76 19.03
CA ALA A 267 -19.56 -8.58 17.72
C ALA A 267 -18.52 -8.62 16.59
N TYR A 268 -17.34 -8.04 16.83
CA TYR A 268 -16.21 -8.08 15.90
C TYR A 268 -15.71 -9.52 15.67
N TYR A 269 -15.49 -10.28 16.74
CA TYR A 269 -15.01 -11.67 16.64
C TYR A 269 -16.04 -12.56 15.97
N LYS A 270 -17.33 -12.38 16.27
CA LYS A 270 -18.42 -13.11 15.60
C LYS A 270 -18.43 -12.87 14.09
N GLU A 271 -18.33 -11.61 13.66
CA GLU A 271 -18.33 -11.28 12.23
C GLU A 271 -17.03 -11.72 11.53
N LYS A 272 -15.88 -11.57 12.20
CA LYS A 272 -14.58 -12.08 11.74
C LYS A 272 -14.62 -13.60 11.55
N GLN A 273 -15.20 -14.33 12.49
CA GLN A 273 -15.36 -15.78 12.35
C GLN A 273 -16.25 -16.12 11.16
N ARG A 274 -17.41 -15.47 11.03
CA ARG A 274 -18.34 -15.68 9.91
C ARG A 274 -17.65 -15.53 8.55
N TRP A 275 -16.89 -14.46 8.36
CA TRP A 275 -16.15 -14.22 7.12
C TRP A 275 -15.02 -15.23 6.88
N THR A 276 -14.35 -15.64 7.95
CA THR A 276 -13.30 -16.67 7.91
C THR A 276 -13.86 -17.99 7.38
N GLU A 277 -14.99 -18.47 7.95
CA GLU A 277 -15.59 -19.74 7.52
C GLU A 277 -16.13 -19.68 6.09
N ILE A 278 -16.73 -18.54 5.68
CA ILE A 278 -17.19 -18.39 4.29
C ILE A 278 -16.01 -18.49 3.32
N LEU A 279 -14.88 -17.84 3.61
CA LEU A 279 -13.74 -17.84 2.71
C LEU A 279 -13.05 -19.22 2.65
N ILE A 280 -12.96 -19.92 3.80
CA ILE A 280 -12.47 -21.30 3.85
C ILE A 280 -13.37 -22.22 3.04
N CYS A 281 -14.69 -22.15 3.23
CA CYS A 281 -15.66 -22.97 2.48
C CYS A 281 -15.51 -22.78 0.97
N ARG A 282 -15.37 -21.52 0.52
CA ARG A 282 -15.15 -21.23 -0.90
C ARG A 282 -13.82 -21.76 -1.43
N ALA A 283 -12.77 -21.74 -0.61
CA ALA A 283 -11.47 -22.28 -0.99
C ALA A 283 -11.47 -23.82 -1.01
N ASP A 284 -12.21 -24.45 -0.10
CA ASP A 284 -12.45 -25.90 -0.08
C ASP A 284 -13.11 -26.36 -1.39
N GLU A 285 -14.21 -25.70 -1.76
CA GLU A 285 -14.98 -26.03 -2.97
C GLU A 285 -14.21 -25.77 -4.27
N LYS A 286 -13.45 -24.67 -4.34
CA LYS A 286 -12.93 -24.16 -5.63
C LYS A 286 -11.45 -24.36 -5.85
N VAL A 287 -10.68 -24.65 -4.80
CA VAL A 287 -9.22 -24.58 -4.86
C VAL A 287 -8.56 -25.83 -4.31
N VAL A 288 -8.93 -26.23 -3.09
CA VAL A 288 -8.32 -27.35 -2.38
C VAL A 288 -9.42 -28.24 -1.83
N PRO A 289 -9.84 -29.28 -2.56
CA PRO A 289 -10.86 -30.20 -2.07
C PRO A 289 -10.49 -30.75 -0.69
N ALA A 290 -11.44 -30.72 0.24
CA ALA A 290 -11.29 -31.13 1.64
C ALA A 290 -10.31 -30.26 2.45
N LEU A 291 -10.05 -29.01 2.04
CA LEU A 291 -9.24 -28.04 2.78
C LEU A 291 -9.60 -27.98 4.27
N SER A 292 -10.90 -27.98 4.58
CA SER A 292 -11.39 -27.83 5.95
C SER A 292 -10.87 -28.93 6.88
N SER A 293 -10.66 -30.15 6.36
CA SER A 293 -10.09 -31.28 7.11
C SER A 293 -8.58 -31.19 7.32
N MET A 294 -7.91 -30.31 6.56
CA MET A 294 -6.46 -30.12 6.62
C MET A 294 -6.05 -29.03 7.60
N ILE A 295 -6.97 -28.15 8.01
CA ILE A 295 -6.66 -26.97 8.82
C ILE A 295 -6.38 -27.37 10.28
N GLU A 296 -5.16 -27.10 10.75
CA GLU A 296 -4.78 -27.24 12.16
C GLU A 296 -4.91 -25.91 12.92
N VAL A 297 -4.56 -24.81 12.25
CA VAL A 297 -4.64 -23.47 12.82
C VAL A 297 -5.17 -22.50 11.77
N LYS A 298 -6.03 -21.59 12.20
CA LYS A 298 -6.50 -20.48 11.38
C LYS A 298 -6.47 -19.19 12.17
N GLU A 299 -6.01 -18.13 11.51
CA GLU A 299 -6.04 -16.77 12.03
C GLU A 299 -6.52 -15.85 10.92
N ALA A 300 -7.19 -14.75 11.27
CA ALA A 300 -7.66 -13.79 10.29
C ALA A 300 -7.35 -12.34 10.69
N ALA A 301 -7.13 -11.49 9.69
CA ALA A 301 -7.02 -10.06 9.86
C ALA A 301 -8.13 -9.36 9.08
N THR A 302 -8.63 -8.28 9.66
CA THR A 302 -9.65 -7.44 9.05
C THR A 302 -9.11 -6.04 8.86
N LEU A 303 -9.88 -5.16 8.24
CA LEU A 303 -9.50 -3.75 8.12
C LEU A 303 -9.30 -3.07 9.48
N LEU A 304 -9.99 -3.50 10.54
CA LEU A 304 -9.79 -2.97 11.89
C LEU A 304 -8.47 -3.48 12.49
N THR A 305 -8.04 -4.70 12.14
CA THR A 305 -6.69 -5.19 12.42
C THR A 305 -5.65 -4.34 11.69
N ASN A 306 -5.85 -4.07 10.39
CA ASN A 306 -4.96 -3.21 9.61
C ASN A 306 -4.85 -1.81 10.23
N TRP A 307 -5.98 -1.21 10.60
CA TRP A 307 -6.02 0.07 11.30
C TRP A 307 -5.28 0.02 12.64
N ARG A 308 -5.48 -1.04 13.44
CA ARG A 308 -4.83 -1.18 14.76
C ARG A 308 -3.30 -1.15 14.64
N TYR A 309 -2.73 -1.87 13.67
CA TYR A 309 -1.28 -1.97 13.49
C TYR A 309 -0.67 -0.78 12.73
N THR A 310 -1.35 -0.25 11.72
CA THR A 310 -0.75 0.76 10.80
C THR A 310 -1.25 2.18 11.03
N ARG A 311 -2.39 2.33 11.72
CA ARG A 311 -3.13 3.60 11.87
C ARG A 311 -3.54 4.27 10.55
N ASN A 312 -3.54 3.52 9.44
CA ASN A 312 -4.11 4.01 8.19
C ASN A 312 -5.62 4.20 8.35
N LEU A 313 -6.13 5.32 7.81
CA LEU A 313 -7.57 5.62 7.84
C LEU A 313 -8.34 4.46 7.20
N GLU A 314 -9.41 4.01 7.87
CA GLU A 314 -10.27 2.90 7.42
C GLU A 314 -9.52 1.57 7.20
N GLY A 315 -8.29 1.44 7.73
CA GLY A 315 -7.45 0.27 7.49
C GLY A 315 -6.95 0.16 6.06
N ALA A 316 -6.99 1.24 5.27
CA ALA A 316 -6.60 1.24 3.86
C ALA A 316 -5.17 0.72 3.65
N ILE A 317 -5.00 -0.22 2.71
CA ILE A 317 -3.70 -0.87 2.46
C ILE A 317 -2.89 -0.22 1.33
N TYR A 318 -3.52 0.61 0.49
CA TYR A 318 -2.86 1.35 -0.59
C TYR A 318 -2.81 2.86 -0.34
N GLY A 319 -3.09 3.29 0.89
CA GLY A 319 -3.20 4.70 1.26
C GLY A 319 -4.45 5.32 0.67
N PHE A 320 -4.29 6.21 -0.30
CA PHE A 320 -5.40 6.81 -1.03
C PHE A 320 -5.73 5.99 -2.28
N GLU A 321 -6.98 6.04 -2.71
CA GLU A 321 -7.47 5.47 -3.96
C GLU A 321 -6.60 5.95 -5.14
N GLN A 322 -6.22 5.02 -6.02
CA GLN A 322 -5.29 5.27 -7.14
C GLN A 322 -6.02 5.70 -8.42
N SER A 323 -7.02 6.57 -8.28
CA SER A 323 -7.82 7.08 -9.39
C SER A 323 -7.05 8.07 -10.27
N MET A 324 -7.64 8.44 -11.41
CA MET A 324 -7.09 9.47 -12.29
C MET A 324 -6.73 10.77 -11.56
N ASP A 325 -7.54 11.20 -10.59
CA ASP A 325 -7.32 12.43 -9.83
C ASP A 325 -6.25 12.32 -8.73
N ASN A 326 -5.79 11.10 -8.45
CA ASN A 326 -4.68 10.82 -7.54
C ASN A 326 -3.52 10.09 -8.24
N SER A 327 -3.35 10.33 -9.53
CA SER A 327 -2.28 9.73 -10.33
C SER A 327 -1.36 10.79 -10.94
N PHE A 328 -0.09 10.43 -11.09
CA PHE A 328 0.92 11.19 -11.84
C PHE A 328 0.91 12.71 -11.53
N MET A 329 0.48 13.55 -12.49
CA MET A 329 0.46 15.02 -12.39
C MET A 329 -0.55 15.57 -11.39
N LYS A 330 -1.61 14.83 -11.06
CA LYS A 330 -2.68 15.28 -10.15
C LYS A 330 -2.41 14.94 -8.69
N ARG A 331 -1.52 13.97 -8.42
CA ARG A 331 -1.09 13.59 -7.07
C ARG A 331 -0.43 14.77 -6.34
N ILE A 332 -0.56 14.81 -5.01
CA ILE A 332 0.22 15.74 -4.17
C ILE A 332 1.71 15.51 -4.34
N ASP A 333 2.50 16.58 -4.23
CA ASP A 333 3.96 16.49 -4.29
C ASP A 333 4.49 15.70 -3.08
N ASN A 334 5.60 14.99 -3.28
CA ASN A 334 6.35 14.36 -2.19
C ASN A 334 7.00 15.42 -1.28
N ARG A 335 7.08 16.68 -1.71
CA ARG A 335 7.54 17.81 -0.91
C ARG A 335 6.37 18.44 -0.18
N THR A 336 6.52 18.60 1.13
CA THR A 336 5.56 19.33 1.94
C THR A 336 5.53 20.80 1.50
N PRO A 337 4.36 21.45 1.49
CA PRO A 337 4.27 22.90 1.22
C PRO A 337 4.96 23.73 2.31
N TYR A 338 5.32 23.10 3.43
CA TYR A 338 6.10 23.69 4.49
C TYR A 338 7.53 23.99 4.03
N GLN A 339 7.78 25.25 3.68
CA GLN A 339 9.11 25.82 3.50
C GLN A 339 9.34 26.89 4.56
N ARG A 340 10.57 26.96 5.10
CA ARG A 340 11.00 28.06 5.96
C ARG A 340 10.61 29.40 5.32
N ALA A 341 9.93 30.26 6.07
CA ALA A 341 9.99 31.70 5.88
C ALA A 341 11.26 32.22 6.60
N LEU A 342 12.46 31.94 6.07
CA LEU A 342 13.69 32.63 6.49
C LEU A 342 14.62 32.84 5.29
N PRO A 343 15.32 34.00 5.19
CA PRO A 343 16.13 34.35 4.03
C PRO A 343 17.27 33.35 3.82
N ARG A 344 17.65 33.13 2.55
CA ARG A 344 18.80 32.31 2.15
C ARG A 344 20.11 32.92 2.67
N GLN A 345 20.46 32.72 3.93
CA GLN A 345 21.85 32.86 4.38
C GLN A 345 22.26 31.68 5.26
N ARG A 346 23.21 30.91 4.69
CA ARG A 346 24.19 30.02 5.32
C ARG A 346 23.86 29.44 6.70
N LEU A 347 22.89 28.54 6.80
CA LEU A 347 22.82 27.54 7.87
C LEU A 347 22.19 26.25 7.31
N GLY A 348 22.83 25.11 7.58
CA GLY A 348 22.53 23.78 7.03
C GLY A 348 21.04 23.47 6.88
N LYS A 349 20.69 22.97 5.69
CA LYS A 349 19.31 22.70 5.27
C LYS A 349 18.67 21.60 6.14
N SER A 350 17.92 21.98 7.17
CA SER A 350 16.94 21.07 7.80
C SER A 350 15.80 20.82 6.79
N ARG A 351 15.83 19.67 6.13
CA ARG A 351 14.84 19.25 5.12
C ARG A 351 13.87 18.25 5.71
N TRP A 352 12.60 18.38 5.33
CA TRP A 352 11.57 17.39 5.60
C TRP A 352 11.46 16.40 4.44
N TRP A 353 11.19 15.15 4.79
CA TRP A 353 10.91 14.10 3.83
C TRP A 353 9.72 13.29 4.35
N LEU A 354 8.75 13.04 3.48
CA LEU A 354 7.69 12.06 3.73
C LEU A 354 8.22 10.71 3.25
N CYS A 355 8.27 9.71 4.14
CA CYS A 355 8.52 8.34 3.70
C CYS A 355 7.24 7.78 3.10
N ARG A 356 7.36 7.19 1.92
CA ARG A 356 6.25 6.54 1.24
C ARG A 356 5.91 5.26 1.98
N GLY A 357 4.64 5.06 2.33
CA GLY A 357 4.09 3.70 2.35
C GLY A 357 4.34 3.06 0.98
N ALA A 358 4.80 1.80 0.98
CA ALA A 358 5.34 1.04 -0.15
C ALA A 358 4.75 1.44 -1.52
N GLN A 359 5.41 2.35 -2.25
CA GLN A 359 5.10 2.69 -3.65
C GLN A 359 6.26 3.51 -4.21
N GLY A 360 7.15 2.89 -4.99
CA GLY A 360 8.36 3.41 -5.68
C GLY A 360 8.69 4.92 -5.70
N ARG A 361 9.64 5.34 -4.86
CA ARG A 361 10.74 6.27 -5.19
C ARG A 361 11.89 6.02 -4.20
N GLY A 362 13.06 5.61 -4.70
CA GLY A 362 14.30 5.69 -3.94
C GLY A 362 14.61 7.16 -3.64
N ALA A 363 14.93 7.45 -2.38
CA ALA A 363 15.38 8.77 -1.98
C ALA A 363 16.88 8.89 -2.26
N ASP A 364 17.27 9.69 -3.26
CA ASP A 364 18.66 10.12 -3.43
C ASP A 364 19.01 11.09 -2.29
N LEU A 365 19.81 10.62 -1.32
CA LEU A 365 20.58 11.49 -0.43
C LEU A 365 21.81 12.00 -1.22
N PRO A 366 22.14 13.30 -1.17
CA PRO A 366 23.42 13.74 -1.71
C PRO A 366 24.55 13.22 -0.81
N GLU A 367 25.40 12.36 -1.36
CA GLU A 367 26.75 12.12 -0.86
C GLU A 367 27.49 13.45 -0.86
N ASN A 368 27.67 14.03 0.33
CA ASN A 368 28.76 14.90 0.77
C ASN A 368 28.31 15.60 2.05
N ASP A 369 28.67 15.00 3.19
CA ASP A 369 29.17 15.66 4.40
C ASP A 369 29.41 14.57 5.44
N ALA A 370 30.66 14.09 5.48
CA ALA A 370 31.15 13.30 6.59
C ALA A 370 31.19 14.19 7.83
N GLY A 371 30.34 13.90 8.81
CA GLY A 371 30.38 14.52 10.14
C GLY A 371 29.05 15.11 10.60
N LEU A 372 28.62 14.65 11.79
CA LEU A 372 27.62 15.26 12.68
C LEU A 372 26.12 15.07 12.37
N GLY A 373 25.51 14.16 13.13
CA GLY A 373 24.21 14.40 13.74
C GLY A 373 23.23 13.23 13.68
N ARG A 374 22.93 12.65 14.85
CA ARG A 374 21.87 11.66 15.07
C ARG A 374 20.56 12.08 14.38
N VAL A 375 20.13 11.29 13.42
CA VAL A 375 18.77 11.32 12.88
C VAL A 375 17.99 10.27 13.67
N ILE A 376 17.14 10.71 14.59
CA ILE A 376 16.15 9.83 15.22
C ILE A 376 15.07 9.60 14.17
N ARG A 377 14.82 8.33 13.85
CA ARG A 377 13.73 7.88 12.96
C ARG A 377 12.58 7.36 13.78
#